data_AF-G3MRE9-F1
#
_entry.id   AF-G3MRE9-F1
#
_cell.length_a   1.000
_cell.length_b   1.000
_cell.length_c   1.000
_cell.angle_alpha   90.00
_cell.angle_beta   90.00
_cell.angle_gamma   90.00
#
_symmetry.space_group_name_H-M   'P 1'
#
loop_
_entity.id
_entity.type
_entity.pdbx_description
1 polymer ?
#
loop_
_entity_poly.entity_id
_entity_poly.type
_entity_poly.pdbx_seq_one_letter_code
_entity_poly.pdbx_strand_id
1 'polypeptide(L)'
;MDVLNCELLWIDGSCYRKLTPINRFSPAENGDIEDKYSDRGCSGGGNSYDDEPSCLAPKVMAHQTYHDTSSSTQNAYFRRTHYVPQIFLPRLCGKKHAVRMAMERDTNTTIKMPPPDSCDDVIITGNTEEDVESAHLRISATVNAMRQHEHYTHFVCFPLNHQKLGSTVEEFKEIVVKSCSGRGLAESLFVSRQKLHLTIGMLVLLDAKEQTIAQKVLDGCKDLVTSILEDAPLMVRVHGLEIMNDDVSEVDVLYAKVSSYNKDGPARSEKCKLQQLADAVARRFLDSGLMLRQQDRGRGPEHVKLHMTLMNTRLREQRFATENTSLKPAPKPRNSFDATSIMKRNRDFAFGRIHVPSINVVSPHDCDTHDGFYKRIATLHLPKQMHS
;
A
#
# COMPACT_ATOMS: atom_id res chain seq x y z
N MET A 1 36.12 15.65 -28.62
CA MET A 1 35.17 15.54 -29.75
C MET A 1 35.07 16.92 -30.37
N ASP A 2 35.25 17.03 -31.69
CA ASP A 2 35.02 18.28 -32.40
C ASP A 2 33.51 18.57 -32.40
N VAL A 3 33.10 19.54 -31.58
CA VAL A 3 31.69 19.88 -31.32
C VAL A 3 31.07 20.60 -32.53
N LEU A 4 31.89 21.09 -33.46
CA LEU A 4 31.44 21.92 -34.57
C LEU A 4 31.10 21.12 -35.84
N ASN A 5 31.56 19.87 -35.96
CA ASN A 5 31.27 18.99 -37.09
C ASN A 5 30.77 17.61 -36.62
N CYS A 6 29.51 17.54 -36.19
CA CYS A 6 28.85 16.28 -35.81
C CYS A 6 27.86 15.79 -36.88
N GLU A 7 27.81 14.48 -37.09
CA GLU A 7 26.90 13.84 -38.04
C GLU A 7 25.45 13.92 -37.51
N LEU A 8 24.54 14.47 -38.32
CA LEU A 8 23.14 14.72 -37.96
C LEU A 8 22.23 13.67 -38.59
N LEU A 9 21.26 13.19 -37.81
CA LEU A 9 20.27 12.21 -38.22
C LEU A 9 18.86 12.79 -38.09
N TRP A 10 18.02 12.62 -39.10
CA TRP A 10 16.64 13.13 -39.10
C TRP A 10 15.64 11.98 -39.07
N ILE A 11 14.75 11.97 -38.06
CA ILE A 11 13.67 10.99 -37.92
C ILE A 11 12.39 11.73 -37.49
N ASP A 12 11.27 11.45 -38.15
CA ASP A 12 9.94 12.03 -37.89
C ASP A 12 9.93 13.55 -37.68
N GLY A 13 10.69 14.26 -38.53
CA GLY A 13 10.78 15.72 -38.53
C GLY A 13 11.67 16.33 -37.44
N SER A 14 12.31 15.52 -36.61
CA SER A 14 13.23 15.96 -35.55
C SER A 14 14.68 15.60 -35.87
N CYS A 15 15.61 16.51 -35.57
CA CYS A 15 17.04 16.37 -35.84
C CYS A 15 17.81 15.93 -34.58
N TYR A 16 18.62 14.88 -34.72
CA TYR A 16 19.38 14.26 -33.64
C TYR A 16 20.87 14.24 -33.97
N ARG A 17 21.73 14.45 -32.96
CA ARG A 17 23.19 14.32 -33.07
C ARG A 17 23.60 12.89 -32.73
N LYS A 18 24.33 12.23 -33.64
CA LYS A 18 24.83 10.87 -33.42
C LYS A 18 26.13 10.91 -32.62
N LEU A 19 26.13 10.35 -31.40
CA LEU A 19 27.31 10.26 -30.54
C LEU A 19 27.92 8.86 -30.63
N THR A 20 29.21 8.77 -31.00
CA THR A 20 29.95 7.50 -31.04
C THR A 20 30.47 7.14 -29.64
N PRO A 21 30.39 5.87 -29.17
CA PRO A 21 30.84 5.51 -27.83
C PRO A 21 32.38 5.45 -27.75
N ILE A 22 32.96 6.04 -26.70
CA ILE A 22 34.38 5.91 -26.35
C ILE A 22 34.53 4.73 -25.38
N ASN A 23 35.51 3.85 -25.62
CA ASN A 23 35.77 2.65 -24.82
C ASN A 23 37.17 2.71 -24.16
N ARG A 24 37.28 2.18 -22.93
CA ARG A 24 38.48 1.89 -22.07
C ARG A 24 39.13 3.09 -21.35
N PHE A 25 39.54 3.04 -20.06
CA PHE A 25 40.43 2.10 -19.36
C PHE A 25 40.30 2.16 -17.79
N SER A 26 40.75 1.10 -17.09
CA SER A 26 41.29 1.08 -15.69
C SER A 26 42.82 0.81 -15.75
N PRO A 27 43.64 0.67 -14.67
CA PRO A 27 43.58 1.02 -13.21
C PRO A 27 44.89 1.71 -12.65
N ALA A 28 44.93 2.18 -11.37
CA ALA A 28 46.12 2.25 -10.45
C ALA A 28 45.78 2.99 -9.11
N GLU A 29 45.85 2.29 -7.96
CA GLU A 29 46.82 2.42 -6.83
C GLU A 29 46.75 3.67 -5.93
N ASN A 30 46.33 3.50 -4.67
CA ASN A 30 47.20 3.62 -3.46
C ASN A 30 46.38 3.69 -2.15
N GLY A 31 46.83 2.93 -1.13
CA GLY A 31 46.82 3.38 0.27
C GLY A 31 46.06 2.53 1.29
N ASP A 32 46.72 1.50 1.81
CA ASP A 32 46.31 0.66 2.95
C ASP A 32 46.24 1.40 4.29
N ILE A 33 45.26 1.05 5.14
CA ILE A 33 45.42 0.95 6.61
C ILE A 33 44.62 -0.28 7.09
N GLU A 34 45.35 -1.30 7.56
CA GLU A 34 44.83 -2.49 8.26
C GLU A 34 44.28 -2.12 9.64
N ASP A 35 43.18 -2.77 10.05
CA ASP A 35 42.98 -3.15 11.45
C ASP A 35 42.44 -4.59 11.51
N LYS A 36 43.21 -5.46 12.15
CA LYS A 36 42.91 -6.86 12.45
C LYS A 36 42.04 -6.93 13.70
N TYR A 37 41.06 -7.84 13.77
CA TYR A 37 40.97 -8.82 14.87
C TYR A 37 39.93 -9.93 14.60
N SER A 38 40.47 -11.15 14.50
CA SER A 38 39.97 -12.48 14.86
C SER A 38 38.52 -12.90 14.58
N ASP A 39 38.45 -13.79 13.60
CA ASP A 39 37.54 -14.92 13.42
C ASP A 39 37.40 -15.81 14.67
N ARG A 40 36.16 -16.08 15.07
CA ARG A 40 35.73 -17.32 15.73
C ARG A 40 34.41 -17.74 15.10
N GLY A 41 34.50 -18.59 14.07
CA GLY A 41 33.36 -19.25 13.48
C GLY A 41 32.58 -20.14 14.45
N CYS A 42 31.27 -20.18 14.24
CA CYS A 42 30.44 -21.36 14.45
C CYS A 42 29.21 -21.27 13.52
N SER A 43 29.12 -22.25 12.62
CA SER A 43 28.08 -22.42 11.60
C SER A 43 26.71 -22.76 12.19
N GLY A 44 25.66 -22.24 11.56
CA GLY A 44 24.26 -22.63 11.82
C GLY A 44 23.30 -21.82 10.96
N GLY A 45 23.00 -22.33 9.76
CA GLY A 45 22.21 -21.64 8.74
C GLY A 45 20.73 -21.46 9.10
N GLY A 46 20.24 -20.25 8.86
CA GLY A 46 18.82 -19.90 8.77
C GLY A 46 18.68 -18.82 7.70
N ASN A 47 17.96 -19.13 6.61
CA ASN A 47 17.80 -18.25 5.46
C ASN A 47 17.04 -16.97 5.84
N SER A 48 17.78 -15.87 5.98
CA SER A 48 17.31 -14.49 5.94
C SER A 48 17.63 -13.96 4.54
N TYR A 49 16.62 -13.67 3.74
CA TYR A 49 16.81 -13.03 2.44
C TYR A 49 16.56 -11.53 2.60
N ASP A 50 17.63 -10.83 3.01
CA ASP A 50 17.87 -9.43 2.66
C ASP A 50 18.36 -9.40 1.21
N ASP A 51 17.79 -8.55 0.37
CA ASP A 51 18.42 -8.11 -0.88
C ASP A 51 17.90 -6.71 -1.25
N GLU A 52 18.81 -5.72 -1.19
CA GLU A 52 18.64 -4.39 -1.77
C GLU A 52 18.47 -4.48 -3.30
N PRO A 53 17.69 -3.55 -3.91
CA PRO A 53 18.30 -2.76 -4.99
C PRO A 53 17.79 -1.29 -5.12
N SER A 54 18.77 -0.40 -5.29
CA SER A 54 18.94 0.61 -6.35
C SER A 54 17.72 1.34 -6.96
N CYS A 55 17.80 2.66 -6.85
CA CYS A 55 16.96 3.75 -7.36
C CYS A 55 16.63 3.68 -8.88
N LEU A 56 15.35 3.85 -9.24
CA LEU A 56 14.92 4.40 -10.54
C LEU A 56 13.72 5.33 -10.35
N ALA A 57 13.82 6.52 -10.95
CA ALA A 57 12.90 7.64 -10.83
C ALA A 57 11.67 7.53 -11.76
N PRO A 58 10.47 7.97 -11.35
CA PRO A 58 9.33 8.16 -12.25
C PRO A 58 9.31 9.56 -12.90
N LYS A 59 8.91 9.57 -14.17
CA LYS A 59 8.54 10.74 -14.98
C LYS A 59 7.27 11.40 -14.43
N VAL A 60 7.28 12.72 -14.28
CA VAL A 60 6.10 13.53 -13.92
C VAL A 60 5.36 13.97 -15.19
N MET A 61 4.05 13.72 -15.24
CA MET A 61 3.13 14.34 -16.19
C MET A 61 2.60 15.65 -15.61
N ALA A 62 2.51 16.66 -16.47
CA ALA A 62 2.12 18.03 -16.14
C ALA A 62 0.64 18.17 -15.72
N HIS A 63 0.39 19.01 -14.71
CA HIS A 63 -0.89 19.70 -14.64
C HIS A 63 -0.76 21.16 -14.16
N GLN A 64 -1.65 21.97 -14.73
CA GLN A 64 -1.58 23.41 -14.93
C GLN A 64 -1.67 24.25 -13.65
N THR A 65 -0.86 25.30 -13.61
CA THR A 65 -0.83 26.38 -12.62
C THR A 65 -1.87 27.46 -12.92
N TYR A 66 -2.46 28.02 -11.86
CA TYR A 66 -3.18 29.29 -11.90
C TYR A 66 -2.21 30.43 -11.56
N HIS A 67 -2.16 31.44 -12.42
CA HIS A 67 -1.42 32.68 -12.19
C HIS A 67 -2.14 33.58 -11.19
N ASP A 68 -1.38 34.20 -10.30
CA ASP A 68 -1.73 35.53 -9.80
C ASP A 68 -0.53 36.46 -9.97
N THR A 69 -0.78 37.56 -10.68
CA THR A 69 0.25 38.51 -11.11
C THR A 69 0.06 39.78 -10.29
N SER A 70 1.00 40.07 -9.39
CA SER A 70 1.23 41.46 -8.99
C SER A 70 2.72 41.71 -8.77
N SER A 71 3.19 42.68 -9.54
CA SER A 71 4.56 43.13 -9.65
C SER A 71 5.03 43.90 -8.41
N SER A 72 6.15 43.48 -7.83
CA SER A 72 7.15 44.41 -7.28
C SER A 72 8.52 43.75 -7.33
N THR A 73 9.53 44.49 -7.75
CA THR A 73 10.94 44.08 -7.74
C THR A 73 11.44 43.93 -6.30
N GLN A 74 11.25 42.75 -5.74
CA GLN A 74 12.05 42.17 -4.67
C GLN A 74 12.46 40.79 -5.19
N ASN A 75 13.69 40.33 -4.93
CA ASN A 75 14.12 38.97 -5.31
C ASN A 75 13.00 37.98 -4.97
N ALA A 76 12.31 37.47 -5.98
CA ALA A 76 11.13 36.64 -5.77
C ALA A 76 11.63 35.29 -5.24
N TYR A 77 11.67 35.14 -3.92
CA TYR A 77 11.93 33.86 -3.29
C TYR A 77 10.65 33.03 -3.38
N PHE A 78 10.72 31.95 -4.16
CA PHE A 78 9.66 30.96 -4.22
C PHE A 78 9.60 30.24 -2.87
N ARG A 79 8.38 30.03 -2.37
CA ARG A 79 8.14 29.39 -1.08
C ARG A 79 7.06 28.33 -1.21
N ARG A 80 7.30 27.16 -0.61
CA ARG A 80 6.32 26.08 -0.51
C ARG A 80 6.29 25.49 0.89
N THR A 81 5.10 25.11 1.35
CA THR A 81 4.92 24.30 2.56
C THR A 81 4.79 22.82 2.18
N HIS A 82 5.38 21.95 3.00
CA HIS A 82 5.30 20.51 2.84
C HIS A 82 5.03 19.85 4.18
N TYR A 83 3.92 19.14 4.26
CA TYR A 83 3.56 18.40 5.46
C TYR A 83 4.46 17.16 5.62
N VAL A 84 5.01 16.99 6.82
CA VAL A 84 5.77 15.81 7.22
C VAL A 84 5.32 15.38 8.62
N PRO A 85 4.94 14.10 8.83
CA PRO A 85 4.63 13.58 10.15
C PRO A 85 5.78 13.83 11.14
N GLN A 86 5.44 14.26 12.36
CA GLN A 86 6.41 14.59 13.41
C GLN A 86 7.43 13.47 13.67
N ILE A 87 7.00 12.20 13.64
CA ILE A 87 7.86 11.02 13.82
C ILE A 87 8.99 10.91 12.78
N PHE A 88 8.81 11.51 11.60
CA PHE A 88 9.78 11.48 10.51
C PHE A 88 10.72 12.68 10.48
N LEU A 89 10.39 13.80 11.13
CA LEU A 89 11.23 15.01 11.09
C LEU A 89 12.67 14.79 11.59
N PRO A 90 12.94 14.06 12.70
CA PRO A 90 14.31 13.80 13.13
C PRO A 90 15.11 12.98 12.12
N ARG A 91 14.45 11.98 11.50
CA ARG A 91 15.07 11.12 10.48
C ARG A 91 15.32 11.88 9.18
N LEU A 92 14.40 12.76 8.78
CA LEU A 92 14.55 13.66 7.63
C LEU A 92 15.70 14.66 7.82
N CYS A 93 15.92 15.15 9.04
CA CYS A 93 17.09 15.98 9.35
C CYS A 93 18.40 15.20 9.26
N GLY A 94 18.41 13.97 9.77
CA GLY A 94 19.60 13.14 9.90
C GLY A 94 20.53 13.60 11.03
N LYS A 95 21.55 12.78 11.32
CA LYS A 95 22.56 13.09 12.34
C LYS A 95 23.26 14.40 12.00
N LYS A 96 23.35 15.33 12.96
CA LYS A 96 23.93 16.68 12.77
C LYS A 96 23.34 17.45 11.58
N HIS A 97 22.07 17.22 11.26
CA HIS A 97 21.36 17.82 10.11
C HIS A 97 21.96 17.49 8.73
N ALA A 98 22.77 16.44 8.63
CA ALA A 98 23.51 16.13 7.40
C ALA A 98 22.60 15.85 6.19
N VAL A 99 21.46 15.17 6.40
CA VAL A 99 20.53 14.82 5.32
C VAL A 99 19.82 16.08 4.82
N ARG A 100 19.30 16.91 5.73
CA ARG A 100 18.70 18.21 5.37
C ARG A 100 19.68 19.11 4.62
N MET A 101 20.90 19.26 5.12
CA MET A 101 21.92 20.13 4.48
C MET A 101 22.39 19.60 3.11
N ALA A 102 22.39 18.28 2.91
CA ALA A 102 22.63 17.69 1.60
C ALA A 102 21.49 18.03 0.63
N MET A 103 20.22 17.86 1.06
CA MET A 103 19.06 18.18 0.23
C MET A 103 19.02 19.67 -0.14
N GLU A 104 19.31 20.57 0.80
CA GLU A 104 19.41 22.02 0.56
C GLU A 104 20.44 22.36 -0.51
N ARG A 105 21.62 21.74 -0.43
CA ARG A 105 22.71 21.92 -1.41
C ARG A 105 22.36 21.38 -2.79
N ASP A 106 21.80 20.17 -2.83
CA ASP A 106 21.50 19.47 -4.09
C ASP A 106 20.35 20.13 -4.86
N THR A 107 19.52 20.95 -4.18
CA THR A 107 18.33 21.60 -4.75
C THR A 107 18.39 23.12 -4.71
N ASN A 108 19.52 23.71 -4.31
CA ASN A 108 19.69 25.16 -4.14
C ASN A 108 18.57 25.83 -3.31
N THR A 109 18.09 25.15 -2.28
CA THR A 109 16.99 25.63 -1.42
C THR A 109 17.40 25.75 0.04
N THR A 110 16.57 26.45 0.82
CA THR A 110 16.60 26.43 2.28
C THR A 110 15.36 25.71 2.79
N ILE A 111 15.57 24.75 3.69
CA ILE A 111 14.54 23.90 4.30
C ILE A 111 14.48 24.23 5.80
N LYS A 112 13.43 24.95 6.19
CA LYS A 112 13.15 25.28 7.58
C LYS A 112 12.25 24.20 8.20
N MET A 113 12.79 23.53 9.21
CA MET A 113 12.04 22.53 9.98
C MET A 113 11.13 23.21 11.00
N PRO A 114 9.91 22.68 11.21
CA PRO A 114 9.03 23.18 12.24
C PRO A 114 9.64 22.89 13.63
N PRO A 115 9.37 23.73 14.65
CA PRO A 115 9.78 23.44 16.02
C PRO A 115 9.26 22.07 16.49
N PRO A 116 9.97 21.40 17.42
CA PRO A 116 9.43 20.22 18.10
C PRO A 116 8.06 20.55 18.70
N ASP A 117 7.14 19.59 18.64
CA ASP A 117 5.79 19.70 19.20
C ASP A 117 4.88 20.79 18.60
N SER A 118 5.30 21.42 17.50
CA SER A 118 4.42 22.28 16.70
C SER A 118 3.62 21.47 15.68
N CYS A 119 2.46 21.98 15.26
CA CYS A 119 1.69 21.40 14.15
C CYS A 119 2.06 22.02 12.79
N ASP A 120 3.22 22.69 12.72
CA ASP A 120 3.64 23.43 11.53
C ASP A 120 4.26 22.51 10.47
N ASP A 121 4.13 22.93 9.21
CA ASP A 121 4.70 22.22 8.06
C ASP A 121 6.16 22.64 7.80
N VAL A 122 6.92 21.78 7.11
CA VAL A 122 8.25 22.11 6.61
C VAL A 122 8.13 23.23 5.57
N ILE A 123 8.96 24.26 5.67
CA ILE A 123 8.96 25.37 4.72
C ILE A 123 10.20 25.27 3.84
N ILE A 124 9.98 25.24 2.53
CA ILE A 124 11.01 25.23 1.48
C ILE A 124 11.03 26.62 0.84
N THR A 125 12.21 27.22 0.73
CA THR A 125 12.41 28.48 0.01
C THR A 125 13.57 28.38 -0.97
N GLY A 126 13.40 28.89 -2.19
CA GLY A 126 14.41 28.85 -3.25
C GLY A 126 14.32 30.06 -4.17
N ASN A 127 15.29 30.20 -5.07
CA ASN A 127 15.35 31.31 -6.03
C ASN A 127 14.49 31.05 -7.29
N THR A 128 14.16 29.78 -7.57
CA THR A 128 13.34 29.36 -8.72
C THR A 128 12.24 28.40 -8.26
N GLU A 129 11.19 28.26 -9.08
CA GLU A 129 10.11 27.31 -8.83
C GLU A 129 10.60 25.86 -8.97
N GLU A 130 11.49 25.60 -9.93
CA GLU A 130 12.08 24.29 -10.18
C GLU A 130 12.93 23.79 -9.01
N ASP A 131 13.72 24.68 -8.39
CA ASP A 131 14.50 24.36 -7.19
C ASP A 131 13.59 23.92 -6.03
N VAL A 132 12.50 24.68 -5.80
CA VAL A 132 11.52 24.40 -4.74
C VAL A 132 10.75 23.10 -5.01
N GLU A 133 10.35 22.83 -6.25
CA GLU A 133 9.71 21.58 -6.64
C GLU A 133 10.67 20.39 -6.48
N SER A 134 11.93 20.53 -6.89
CA SER A 134 12.95 19.50 -6.73
C SER A 134 13.16 19.11 -5.26
N ALA A 135 13.23 20.12 -4.37
CA ALA A 135 13.29 19.90 -2.93
C ALA A 135 12.03 19.22 -2.37
N HIS A 136 10.84 19.66 -2.82
CA HIS A 136 9.57 19.07 -2.43
C HIS A 136 9.47 17.58 -2.80
N LEU A 137 9.84 17.23 -4.04
CA LEU A 137 9.85 15.85 -4.51
C LEU A 137 10.86 15.01 -3.73
N ARG A 138 12.04 15.56 -3.40
CA ARG A 138 13.05 14.87 -2.61
C ARG A 138 12.58 14.60 -1.18
N ILE A 139 11.94 15.56 -0.52
CA ILE A 139 11.36 15.35 0.81
C ILE A 139 10.27 14.28 0.75
N SER A 140 9.35 14.40 -0.22
CA SER A 140 8.26 13.43 -0.43
C SER A 140 8.79 12.01 -0.61
N ALA A 141 9.81 11.82 -1.44
CA ALA A 141 10.42 10.51 -1.69
C ALA A 141 11.07 9.93 -0.42
N THR A 142 11.82 10.74 0.33
CA THR A 142 12.44 10.32 1.60
C THR A 142 11.39 9.94 2.64
N VAL A 143 10.32 10.73 2.78
CA VAL A 143 9.20 10.43 3.69
C VAL A 143 8.48 9.14 3.29
N ASN A 144 8.22 8.95 2.00
CA ASN A 144 7.59 7.74 1.50
C ASN A 144 8.45 6.50 1.74
N ALA A 145 9.77 6.61 1.59
CA ALA A 145 10.72 5.52 1.90
C ALA A 145 10.71 5.17 3.39
N MET A 146 10.76 6.17 4.28
CA MET A 146 10.66 5.94 5.73
C MET A 146 9.35 5.25 6.12
N ARG A 147 8.24 5.63 5.48
CA ARG A 147 6.92 5.03 5.72
C ARG A 147 6.87 3.54 5.39
N GLN A 148 7.63 3.07 4.39
CA GLN A 148 7.65 1.65 4.03
C GLN A 148 8.17 0.75 5.16
N HIS A 149 8.90 1.31 6.13
CA HIS A 149 9.41 0.59 7.29
C HIS A 149 8.51 0.68 8.52
N GLU A 150 7.38 1.39 8.44
CA GLU A 150 6.42 1.49 9.54
C GLU A 150 5.35 0.39 9.47
N HIS A 151 4.78 0.04 10.62
CA HIS A 151 3.65 -0.87 10.67
C HIS A 151 2.37 -0.18 10.20
N TYR A 152 1.54 -0.91 9.45
CA TYR A 152 0.24 -0.38 9.02
C TYR A 152 -0.61 0.02 10.23
N THR A 153 -1.34 1.11 10.09
CA THR A 153 -2.28 1.60 11.10
C THR A 153 -3.72 1.57 10.59
N HIS A 154 -3.91 1.58 9.27
CA HIS A 154 -5.22 1.58 8.63
C HIS A 154 -5.17 0.70 7.38
N PHE A 155 -6.32 0.46 6.76
CA PHE A 155 -6.39 -0.18 5.46
C PHE A 155 -7.60 0.29 4.67
N VAL A 156 -7.50 0.16 3.35
CA VAL A 156 -8.60 0.40 2.40
C VAL A 156 -9.27 -0.93 2.10
N CYS A 157 -10.60 -0.99 2.13
CA CYS A 157 -11.33 -2.23 1.86
C CYS A 157 -12.72 -2.04 1.26
N PHE A 158 -13.23 -3.11 0.65
CA PHE A 158 -14.66 -3.30 0.40
C PHE A 158 -15.28 -4.05 1.60
N PRO A 159 -16.27 -3.47 2.32
CA PRO A 159 -16.96 -4.17 3.39
C PRO A 159 -17.90 -5.25 2.84
N LEU A 160 -17.93 -6.41 3.49
CA LEU A 160 -18.78 -7.56 3.15
C LEU A 160 -19.59 -8.07 4.36
N ASN A 161 -19.68 -7.31 5.44
CA ASN A 161 -20.37 -7.67 6.70
C ASN A 161 -21.91 -7.69 6.62
N HIS A 162 -22.47 -7.95 5.42
CA HIS A 162 -23.91 -8.03 5.21
C HIS A 162 -24.51 -9.26 5.92
N GLN A 163 -25.68 -9.09 6.54
CA GLN A 163 -26.34 -10.13 7.36
C GLN A 163 -26.43 -11.48 6.63
N LYS A 164 -26.91 -11.49 5.39
CA LYS A 164 -27.03 -12.71 4.56
C LYS A 164 -25.70 -13.47 4.41
N LEU A 165 -24.62 -12.76 4.07
CA LEU A 165 -23.30 -13.39 3.93
C LEU A 165 -22.78 -13.86 5.29
N GLY A 166 -22.98 -13.06 6.33
CA GLY A 166 -22.66 -13.43 7.71
C GLY A 166 -23.31 -14.75 8.12
N SER A 167 -24.62 -14.93 7.87
CA SER A 167 -25.31 -16.18 8.17
C SER A 167 -24.72 -17.39 7.42
N THR A 168 -24.37 -17.23 6.15
CA THR A 168 -23.75 -18.32 5.37
C THR A 168 -22.32 -18.62 5.83
N VAL A 169 -21.58 -17.64 6.33
CA VAL A 169 -20.25 -17.85 6.95
C VAL A 169 -20.38 -18.58 8.28
N GLU A 170 -21.39 -18.26 9.10
CA GLU A 170 -21.67 -19.02 10.33
C GLU A 170 -22.09 -20.47 10.03
N GLU A 171 -22.90 -20.70 9.00
CA GLU A 171 -23.23 -22.06 8.53
C GLU A 171 -21.96 -22.82 8.10
N PHE A 172 -21.09 -22.17 7.33
CA PHE A 172 -19.79 -22.75 6.96
C PHE A 172 -18.95 -23.11 8.20
N LYS A 173 -18.88 -22.20 9.18
CA LYS A 173 -18.20 -22.44 10.46
C LYS A 173 -18.78 -23.69 11.16
N GLU A 174 -20.10 -23.78 11.29
CA GLU A 174 -20.75 -24.93 11.91
C GLU A 174 -20.45 -26.24 11.19
N ILE A 175 -20.51 -26.24 9.85
CA ILE A 175 -20.18 -27.42 9.05
C ILE A 175 -18.73 -27.85 9.31
N VAL A 176 -17.77 -26.91 9.28
CA VAL A 176 -16.36 -27.23 9.52
C VAL A 176 -16.15 -27.78 10.93
N VAL A 177 -16.70 -27.14 11.96
CA VAL A 177 -16.54 -27.57 13.36
C VAL A 177 -17.15 -28.95 13.60
N LYS A 178 -18.31 -29.25 12.99
CA LYS A 178 -19.00 -30.55 13.17
C LYS A 178 -18.41 -31.68 12.35
N SER A 179 -17.84 -31.40 11.18
CA SER A 179 -17.51 -32.42 10.17
C SER A 179 -16.04 -32.54 9.78
N CYS A 180 -15.19 -31.62 10.24
CA CYS A 180 -13.76 -31.62 9.95
C CYS A 180 -12.93 -31.78 11.23
N SER A 181 -11.83 -32.51 11.12
CA SER A 181 -10.78 -32.58 12.13
C SER A 181 -9.43 -32.27 11.47
N GLY A 182 -8.53 -31.69 12.26
CA GLY A 182 -7.20 -31.29 11.81
C GLY A 182 -6.41 -30.73 12.98
N ARG A 183 -5.08 -30.89 12.95
CA ARG A 183 -4.19 -30.31 13.98
C ARG A 183 -4.42 -28.80 14.05
N GLY A 184 -4.64 -28.30 15.26
CA GLY A 184 -4.80 -26.86 15.50
C GLY A 184 -6.12 -26.25 15.00
N LEU A 185 -7.03 -27.03 14.41
CA LEU A 185 -8.36 -26.53 14.04
C LEU A 185 -9.13 -26.14 15.29
N ALA A 186 -9.58 -24.88 15.37
CA ALA A 186 -10.29 -24.34 16.53
C ALA A 186 -11.26 -23.23 16.10
N GLU A 187 -12.34 -23.05 16.86
CA GLU A 187 -13.32 -21.98 16.60
C GLU A 187 -12.71 -20.57 16.66
N SER A 188 -11.67 -20.37 17.46
CA SER A 188 -10.96 -19.09 17.59
C SER A 188 -10.23 -18.65 16.32
N LEU A 189 -10.10 -19.54 15.32
CA LEU A 189 -9.53 -19.19 14.03
C LEU A 189 -10.49 -18.42 13.15
N PHE A 190 -11.80 -18.51 13.37
CA PHE A 190 -12.79 -17.96 12.45
C PHE A 190 -12.92 -16.44 12.60
N VAL A 191 -12.92 -15.75 11.48
CA VAL A 191 -13.21 -14.32 11.41
C VAL A 191 -14.66 -14.09 11.82
N SER A 192 -14.88 -13.13 12.71
CA SER A 192 -16.23 -12.67 13.09
C SER A 192 -16.99 -12.17 11.85
N ARG A 193 -18.28 -12.51 11.74
CA ARG A 193 -19.15 -12.05 10.64
C ARG A 193 -19.16 -10.52 10.47
N GLN A 194 -18.97 -9.77 11.56
CA GLN A 194 -18.92 -8.31 11.54
C GLN A 194 -17.63 -7.79 10.90
N LYS A 195 -16.60 -8.61 10.71
CA LYS A 195 -15.30 -8.21 10.17
C LYS A 195 -15.05 -8.74 8.75
N LEU A 196 -16.06 -9.24 8.06
CA LEU A 196 -15.92 -9.71 6.67
C LEU A 196 -15.66 -8.53 5.71
N HIS A 197 -14.58 -8.61 4.94
CA HIS A 197 -14.16 -7.55 4.00
C HIS A 197 -13.21 -8.10 2.91
N LEU A 198 -12.96 -7.30 1.88
CA LEU A 198 -11.89 -7.49 0.90
C LEU A 198 -10.88 -6.35 1.05
N THR A 199 -9.64 -6.67 1.40
CA THR A 199 -8.57 -5.68 1.57
C THR A 199 -8.04 -5.24 0.20
N ILE A 200 -7.98 -3.92 0.00
CA ILE A 200 -7.38 -3.29 -1.19
C ILE A 200 -5.91 -2.97 -0.94
N GLY A 201 -5.59 -2.41 0.23
CA GLY A 201 -4.20 -2.15 0.60
C GLY A 201 -4.04 -1.56 2.00
N MET A 202 -2.81 -1.66 2.52
CA MET A 202 -2.47 -1.26 3.88
C MET A 202 -1.92 0.17 3.90
N LEU A 203 -2.37 0.97 4.85
CA LEU A 203 -1.97 2.37 5.01
C LEU A 203 -1.20 2.58 6.31
N VAL A 204 -0.31 3.55 6.30
CA VAL A 204 0.30 4.11 7.50
C VAL A 204 -0.18 5.55 7.58
N LEU A 205 -1.18 5.80 8.43
CA LEU A 205 -1.67 7.14 8.77
C LEU A 205 -1.25 7.44 10.21
N LEU A 206 -0.44 8.48 10.39
CA LEU A 206 0.30 8.78 11.62
C LEU A 206 -0.37 9.85 12.47
N ASP A 207 -1.23 10.68 11.87
CA ASP A 207 -2.01 11.68 12.58
C ASP A 207 -3.35 11.99 11.89
N ALA A 208 -4.12 12.91 12.47
CA ALA A 208 -5.43 13.32 11.95
C ALA A 208 -5.34 14.06 10.59
N LYS A 209 -4.20 14.70 10.28
CA LYS A 209 -3.99 15.38 8.99
C LYS A 209 -3.85 14.33 7.89
N GLU A 210 -3.13 13.23 8.12
CA GLU A 210 -3.07 12.11 7.17
C GLU A 210 -4.41 11.39 7.00
N GLN A 211 -5.21 11.26 8.06
CA GLN A 211 -6.58 10.75 7.94
C GLN A 211 -7.45 11.64 7.03
N THR A 212 -7.29 12.95 7.15
CA THR A 212 -7.99 13.92 6.27
C THR A 212 -7.49 13.82 4.83
N ILE A 213 -6.19 13.61 4.60
CA ILE A 213 -5.64 13.39 3.26
C ILE A 213 -6.18 12.07 2.68
N ALA A 214 -6.21 11.00 3.47
CA ALA A 214 -6.76 9.71 3.05
C ALA A 214 -8.24 9.80 2.64
N GLN A 215 -9.04 10.57 3.40
CA GLN A 215 -10.43 10.88 3.03
C GLN A 215 -10.49 11.59 1.66
N LYS A 216 -9.68 12.62 1.44
CA LYS A 216 -9.64 13.35 0.15
C LYS A 216 -9.21 12.46 -1.01
N VAL A 217 -8.23 11.57 -0.80
CA VAL A 217 -7.81 10.58 -1.82
C VAL A 217 -8.96 9.64 -2.15
N LEU A 218 -9.68 9.16 -1.12
CA LEU A 218 -10.85 8.30 -1.33
C LEU A 218 -11.97 9.03 -2.07
N ASP A 219 -12.31 10.25 -1.68
CA ASP A 219 -13.32 11.08 -2.34
C ASP A 219 -12.95 11.34 -3.80
N GLY A 220 -11.65 11.56 -4.05
CA GLY A 220 -11.09 11.70 -5.39
C GLY A 220 -11.29 10.47 -6.27
N CYS A 221 -11.49 9.27 -5.71
CA CYS A 221 -11.77 8.05 -6.46
C CYS A 221 -13.22 7.94 -6.97
N LYS A 222 -14.07 8.95 -6.73
CA LYS A 222 -15.43 8.99 -7.27
C LYS A 222 -15.43 8.95 -8.81
N ASP A 223 -14.41 9.52 -9.45
CA ASP A 223 -14.19 9.45 -10.90
C ASP A 223 -14.01 8.00 -11.39
N LEU A 224 -13.32 7.16 -10.61
CA LEU A 224 -13.12 5.73 -10.88
C LEU A 224 -14.44 4.96 -10.76
N VAL A 225 -15.27 5.31 -9.78
CA VAL A 225 -16.59 4.70 -9.62
C VAL A 225 -17.45 4.97 -10.86
N THR A 226 -17.52 6.22 -11.32
CA THR A 226 -18.29 6.58 -12.51
C THR A 226 -17.71 5.92 -13.77
N SER A 227 -16.39 5.99 -13.98
CA SER A 227 -15.76 5.48 -15.21
C SER A 227 -15.69 3.95 -15.30
N ILE A 228 -15.52 3.24 -14.18
CA ILE A 228 -15.38 1.78 -14.17
C ILE A 228 -16.74 1.09 -13.96
N LEU A 229 -17.58 1.63 -13.07
CA LEU A 229 -18.88 1.00 -12.79
C LEU A 229 -19.98 1.48 -13.72
N GLU A 230 -19.86 2.66 -14.33
CA GLU A 230 -20.87 3.26 -15.21
C GLU A 230 -22.23 3.37 -14.49
N ASP A 231 -22.19 3.82 -13.23
CA ASP A 231 -23.33 3.91 -12.31
C ASP A 231 -24.05 2.58 -12.01
N ALA A 232 -23.50 1.43 -12.44
CA ALA A 232 -24.03 0.12 -12.10
C ALA A 232 -23.61 -0.31 -10.68
N PRO A 233 -24.49 -1.00 -9.94
CA PRO A 233 -24.13 -1.56 -8.64
C PRO A 233 -23.03 -2.62 -8.76
N LEU A 234 -22.04 -2.57 -7.86
CA LEU A 234 -20.97 -3.55 -7.82
C LEU A 234 -21.45 -4.85 -7.18
N MET A 235 -21.67 -5.88 -8.00
CA MET A 235 -22.06 -7.22 -7.56
C MET A 235 -20.88 -8.18 -7.62
N VAL A 236 -20.68 -8.93 -6.54
CA VAL A 236 -19.60 -9.91 -6.41
C VAL A 236 -20.14 -11.27 -6.02
N ARG A 237 -19.44 -12.33 -6.43
CA ARG A 237 -19.71 -13.71 -6.01
C ARG A 237 -18.59 -14.18 -5.09
N VAL A 238 -18.96 -14.51 -3.85
CA VAL A 238 -18.07 -15.14 -2.87
C VAL A 238 -18.26 -16.65 -2.97
N HIS A 239 -17.18 -17.39 -3.23
CA HIS A 239 -17.26 -18.82 -3.54
C HIS A 239 -15.93 -19.53 -3.42
N GLY A 240 -16.00 -20.83 -3.12
CA GLY A 240 -14.86 -21.71 -2.99
C GLY A 240 -13.86 -21.25 -1.92
N LEU A 241 -12.85 -22.09 -1.71
CA LEU A 241 -11.81 -21.88 -0.71
C LEU A 241 -10.44 -21.92 -1.38
N GLU A 242 -9.52 -21.15 -0.80
CA GLU A 242 -8.10 -21.17 -1.12
C GLU A 242 -7.31 -20.77 0.14
N ILE A 243 -6.01 -21.03 0.10
CA ILE A 243 -5.07 -20.78 1.19
C ILE A 243 -3.97 -19.84 0.71
N MET A 244 -3.36 -19.11 1.64
CA MET A 244 -2.34 -18.11 1.28
C MET A 244 -0.99 -18.73 0.95
N ASN A 245 -0.70 -19.90 1.52
CA ASN A 245 0.49 -20.73 1.29
C ASN A 245 0.15 -21.95 0.42
N ASP A 246 1.15 -22.76 0.06
CA ASP A 246 0.95 -23.93 -0.84
C ASP A 246 0.66 -25.25 -0.10
N ASP A 247 0.81 -25.28 1.23
CA ASP A 247 0.65 -26.49 2.04
C ASP A 247 -0.67 -26.47 2.84
N VAL A 248 -1.61 -27.33 2.44
CA VAL A 248 -2.93 -27.48 3.09
C VAL A 248 -2.87 -28.06 4.50
N SER A 249 -1.75 -28.67 4.90
CA SER A 249 -1.53 -29.20 6.26
C SER A 249 -0.93 -28.16 7.23
N GLU A 250 -0.37 -27.08 6.69
CA GLU A 250 0.35 -26.03 7.43
C GLU A 250 -0.22 -24.64 7.11
N VAL A 251 -1.53 -24.47 7.23
CA VAL A 251 -2.23 -23.25 6.83
C VAL A 251 -2.21 -22.18 7.91
N ASP A 252 -1.95 -20.95 7.50
CA ASP A 252 -2.05 -19.76 8.35
C ASP A 252 -3.29 -18.91 8.08
N VAL A 253 -3.72 -18.88 6.81
CA VAL A 253 -4.86 -18.09 6.34
C VAL A 253 -5.64 -18.91 5.32
N LEU A 254 -6.91 -19.15 5.60
CA LEU A 254 -7.88 -19.74 4.69
C LEU A 254 -8.94 -18.69 4.34
N TYR A 255 -9.20 -18.53 3.06
CA TYR A 255 -10.06 -17.47 2.55
C TYR A 255 -11.01 -17.98 1.46
N ALA A 256 -12.11 -17.24 1.27
CA ALA A 256 -13.00 -17.43 0.14
C ALA A 256 -12.52 -16.63 -1.07
N LYS A 257 -12.63 -17.22 -2.26
CA LYS A 257 -12.36 -16.51 -3.51
C LYS A 257 -13.51 -15.57 -3.84
N VAL A 258 -13.19 -14.50 -4.54
CA VAL A 258 -14.17 -13.53 -5.00
C VAL A 258 -13.99 -13.27 -6.49
N SER A 259 -15.09 -13.26 -7.22
CA SER A 259 -15.13 -12.88 -8.63
C SER A 259 -16.24 -11.86 -8.86
N SER A 260 -16.08 -10.95 -9.83
CA SER A 260 -17.22 -10.13 -10.26
C SER A 260 -18.34 -11.02 -10.81
N TYR A 261 -19.56 -10.57 -10.56
CA TYR A 261 -20.76 -11.21 -11.06
C TYR A 261 -21.50 -10.22 -11.96
N ASN A 262 -21.47 -10.45 -13.27
CA ASN A 262 -22.27 -9.71 -14.24
C ASN A 262 -23.50 -10.54 -14.64
N LYS A 263 -24.49 -9.89 -15.28
CA LYS A 263 -25.69 -10.57 -15.80
C LYS A 263 -25.35 -11.71 -16.78
N ASP A 264 -24.20 -11.63 -17.44
CA ASP A 264 -23.70 -12.62 -18.42
C ASP A 264 -22.87 -13.77 -17.80
N GLY A 265 -22.80 -13.86 -16.46
CA GLY A 265 -22.10 -14.93 -15.74
C GLY A 265 -20.75 -14.51 -15.13
N PRO A 266 -19.97 -15.48 -14.60
CA PRO A 266 -18.69 -15.21 -13.96
C PRO A 266 -17.61 -14.82 -14.98
N ALA A 267 -17.13 -13.58 -14.94
CA ALA A 267 -16.03 -13.13 -15.76
C ALA A 267 -14.69 -13.62 -15.17
N ARG A 268 -14.04 -14.59 -15.82
CA ARG A 268 -12.71 -15.13 -15.43
C ARG A 268 -11.54 -14.31 -16.00
N SER A 269 -11.58 -12.97 -15.96
CA SER A 269 -10.57 -12.13 -16.62
C SER A 269 -10.20 -10.88 -15.81
N GLU A 270 -8.96 -10.41 -16.00
CA GLU A 270 -8.43 -9.07 -15.68
C GLU A 270 -9.37 -7.91 -16.12
N LYS A 271 -10.39 -8.19 -16.94
CA LYS A 271 -11.47 -7.27 -17.33
C LYS A 271 -12.65 -7.20 -16.35
N CYS A 272 -12.50 -7.69 -15.13
CA CYS A 272 -13.56 -7.67 -14.12
C CYS A 272 -13.60 -6.31 -13.40
N LYS A 273 -14.77 -5.64 -13.39
CA LYS A 273 -14.98 -4.29 -12.81
C LYS A 273 -14.50 -4.19 -11.34
N LEU A 274 -14.64 -5.26 -10.55
CA LEU A 274 -14.13 -5.32 -9.17
C LEU A 274 -12.60 -5.18 -9.11
N GLN A 275 -11.87 -5.89 -9.97
CA GLN A 275 -10.40 -5.88 -9.97
C GLN A 275 -9.89 -4.54 -10.47
N GLN A 276 -10.47 -4.02 -11.56
CA GLN A 276 -10.12 -2.69 -12.10
C GLN A 276 -10.31 -1.59 -11.06
N LEU A 277 -11.43 -1.61 -10.34
CA LEU A 277 -11.70 -0.63 -9.30
C LEU A 277 -10.72 -0.78 -8.13
N ALA A 278 -10.46 -2.00 -7.67
CA ALA A 278 -9.51 -2.26 -6.59
C ALA A 278 -8.09 -1.77 -6.94
N ASP A 279 -7.60 -2.10 -8.14
CA ASP A 279 -6.26 -1.71 -8.57
C ASP A 279 -6.13 -0.21 -8.79
N ALA A 280 -7.15 0.43 -9.37
CA ALA A 280 -7.16 1.86 -9.59
C ALA A 280 -7.20 2.64 -8.27
N VAL A 281 -8.02 2.19 -7.30
CA VAL A 281 -8.04 2.76 -5.95
C VAL A 281 -6.70 2.55 -5.25
N ALA A 282 -6.13 1.34 -5.30
CA ALA A 282 -4.81 1.06 -4.72
C ALA A 282 -3.75 1.98 -5.33
N ARG A 283 -3.77 2.20 -6.65
CA ARG A 283 -2.86 3.13 -7.34
C ARG A 283 -3.00 4.56 -6.83
N ARG A 284 -4.23 5.09 -6.69
CA ARG A 284 -4.47 6.44 -6.12
C ARG A 284 -3.87 6.60 -4.72
N PHE A 285 -3.96 5.56 -3.89
CA PHE A 285 -3.37 5.58 -2.55
C PHE A 285 -1.85 5.34 -2.51
N LEU A 286 -1.30 4.62 -3.50
CA LEU A 286 0.15 4.51 -3.68
C LEU A 286 0.74 5.85 -4.14
N ASP A 287 0.11 6.50 -5.10
CA ASP A 287 0.52 7.80 -5.64
C ASP A 287 0.44 8.91 -4.59
N SER A 288 -0.48 8.80 -3.61
CA SER A 288 -0.56 9.73 -2.48
C SER A 288 0.54 9.55 -1.43
N GLY A 289 1.31 8.46 -1.49
CA GLY A 289 2.37 8.15 -0.53
C GLY A 289 1.90 7.61 0.83
N LEU A 290 0.59 7.38 1.01
CA LEU A 290 0.02 6.89 2.27
C LEU A 290 -0.02 5.35 2.36
N MET A 291 -0.02 4.66 1.22
CA MET A 291 -0.09 3.21 1.13
C MET A 291 1.28 2.55 1.15
N LEU A 292 1.37 1.41 1.85
CA LEU A 292 2.53 0.54 1.80
C LEU A 292 2.59 -0.20 0.46
N ARG A 293 3.78 -0.28 -0.13
CA ARG A 293 4.06 -1.14 -1.26
C ARG A 293 4.03 -2.60 -0.79
N GLN A 294 3.21 -3.41 -1.44
CA GLN A 294 3.22 -4.85 -1.21
C GLN A 294 4.41 -5.47 -1.94
N GLN A 295 5.35 -6.06 -1.19
CA GLN A 295 6.53 -6.73 -1.73
C GLN A 295 6.18 -8.02 -2.50
N ASP A 296 5.13 -8.74 -2.10
CA ASP A 296 4.68 -10.02 -2.69
C ASP A 296 3.50 -9.86 -3.69
N ARG A 297 3.57 -8.90 -4.60
CA ARG A 297 2.75 -8.97 -5.83
C ARG A 297 3.34 -10.07 -6.73
N GLY A 298 3.06 -11.32 -6.36
CA GLY A 298 3.62 -12.51 -6.98
C GLY A 298 3.43 -12.53 -8.49
N ARG A 299 4.50 -12.92 -9.21
CA ARG A 299 4.56 -13.30 -10.64
C ARG A 299 3.40 -12.80 -11.51
N GLY A 300 3.41 -11.51 -11.84
CA GLY A 300 2.47 -10.94 -12.81
C GLY A 300 2.24 -9.44 -12.60
N PRO A 301 1.47 -8.78 -13.49
CA PRO A 301 1.19 -7.35 -13.38
C PRO A 301 0.59 -7.01 -12.00
N GLU A 302 0.88 -5.78 -11.56
CA GLU A 302 0.65 -5.19 -10.23
C GLU A 302 -0.81 -5.20 -9.70
N HIS A 303 -1.44 -6.36 -9.54
CA HIS A 303 -2.84 -6.47 -9.14
C HIS A 303 -3.02 -6.73 -7.64
N VAL A 304 -4.10 -6.20 -7.07
CA VAL A 304 -4.55 -6.46 -5.69
C VAL A 304 -5.06 -7.90 -5.58
N LYS A 305 -4.48 -8.70 -4.67
CA LYS A 305 -4.98 -10.05 -4.36
C LYS A 305 -6.25 -9.98 -3.50
N LEU A 306 -7.40 -9.85 -4.15
CA LEU A 306 -8.70 -9.79 -3.48
C LEU A 306 -9.10 -11.16 -2.92
N HIS A 307 -9.37 -11.20 -1.61
CA HIS A 307 -9.83 -12.38 -0.91
C HIS A 307 -10.66 -12.00 0.31
N MET A 308 -11.60 -12.86 0.71
CA MET A 308 -12.35 -12.70 1.95
C MET A 308 -11.82 -13.71 2.98
N THR A 309 -11.06 -13.24 3.97
CA THR A 309 -10.50 -14.13 5.00
C THR A 309 -11.63 -14.77 5.82
N LEU A 310 -11.58 -16.09 5.96
CA LEU A 310 -12.51 -16.87 6.78
C LEU A 310 -11.84 -17.35 8.06
N MET A 311 -10.57 -17.76 7.96
CA MET A 311 -9.80 -18.25 9.10
C MET A 311 -8.38 -17.68 9.09
N ASN A 312 -7.88 -17.31 10.27
CA ASN A 312 -6.53 -16.77 10.41
C ASN A 312 -5.91 -17.16 11.77
N THR A 313 -4.72 -17.74 11.75
CA THR A 313 -4.01 -18.18 12.95
C THR A 313 -3.67 -17.05 13.91
N ARG A 314 -3.55 -15.81 13.42
CA ARG A 314 -3.37 -14.62 14.27
C ARG A 314 -4.55 -14.37 15.22
N LEU A 315 -5.75 -14.83 14.89
CA LEU A 315 -6.93 -14.66 15.75
C LEU A 315 -6.87 -15.50 17.04
N ARG A 316 -5.96 -16.47 17.14
CA ARG A 316 -5.70 -17.19 18.39
C ARG A 316 -5.07 -16.30 19.45
N GLU A 317 -4.35 -15.26 19.04
CA GLU A 317 -3.73 -14.34 19.98
C GLU A 317 -4.81 -13.40 20.54
N GLN A 318 -4.94 -13.35 21.87
CA GLN A 318 -5.94 -12.53 22.56
C GLN A 318 -5.94 -11.04 22.14
N ARG A 319 -4.81 -10.53 21.62
CA ARG A 319 -4.67 -9.16 21.10
C ARG A 319 -5.49 -8.88 19.84
N PHE A 320 -5.79 -9.90 19.03
CA PHE A 320 -6.65 -9.78 17.84
C PHE A 320 -8.09 -10.25 18.10
N ALA A 321 -8.33 -10.94 19.23
CA ALA A 321 -9.67 -11.32 19.69
C ALA A 321 -10.38 -10.17 20.43
N THR A 322 -9.63 -9.25 21.04
CA THR A 322 -10.16 -8.08 21.75
C THR A 322 -9.22 -6.87 21.61
N GLU A 323 -9.64 -5.91 20.78
CA GLU A 323 -9.46 -4.44 20.80
C GLU A 323 -8.12 -3.77 21.20
N ASN A 324 -7.01 -4.48 21.46
CA ASN A 324 -5.78 -3.84 21.90
C ASN A 324 -4.52 -4.34 21.17
N THR A 325 -4.29 -3.69 20.04
CA THR A 325 -3.19 -3.87 19.08
C THR A 325 -1.98 -2.96 19.34
N SER A 326 -2.00 -2.16 20.41
CA SER A 326 -0.97 -1.14 20.72
C SER A 326 0.39 -1.72 21.17
N LEU A 327 0.50 -3.03 21.38
CA LEU A 327 1.73 -3.68 21.85
C LEU A 327 2.44 -4.41 20.71
N LYS A 328 3.75 -4.15 20.53
CA LYS A 328 4.62 -4.92 19.62
C LYS A 328 4.48 -6.43 19.92
N PRO A 329 4.21 -7.28 18.91
CA PRO A 329 4.13 -8.72 19.13
C PRO A 329 5.50 -9.25 19.57
N ALA A 330 5.51 -10.15 20.56
CA ALA A 330 6.68 -11.00 20.76
C ALA A 330 6.82 -11.91 19.54
N PRO A 331 8.04 -12.20 19.04
CA PRO A 331 8.25 -13.06 17.89
C PRO A 331 7.98 -14.51 18.30
N LYS A 332 6.69 -14.89 18.38
CA LYS A 332 6.29 -16.29 18.43
C LYS A 332 6.06 -16.76 17.00
N PRO A 333 6.57 -17.94 16.63
CA PRO A 333 6.25 -18.52 15.34
C PRO A 333 4.75 -18.71 15.23
N ARG A 334 4.19 -18.42 14.05
CA ARG A 334 2.77 -18.65 13.79
C ARG A 334 2.47 -20.13 14.01
N ASN A 335 1.43 -20.41 14.78
CA ASN A 335 0.98 -21.77 14.96
C ASN A 335 -0.06 -22.06 13.87
N SER A 336 0.35 -22.77 12.82
CA SER A 336 -0.48 -23.17 11.68
C SER A 336 -1.65 -24.10 12.08
N PHE A 337 -2.53 -24.43 11.14
CA PHE A 337 -3.52 -25.50 11.27
C PHE A 337 -3.61 -26.36 10.01
N ASP A 338 -4.03 -27.61 10.18
CA ASP A 338 -4.28 -28.53 9.08
C ASP A 338 -5.71 -28.30 8.52
N ALA A 339 -5.78 -27.82 7.28
CA ALA A 339 -7.01 -27.57 6.55
C ALA A 339 -7.38 -28.70 5.56
N THR A 340 -6.65 -29.82 5.56
CA THR A 340 -6.85 -30.91 4.57
C THR A 340 -8.28 -31.40 4.54
N SER A 341 -8.90 -31.64 5.71
CA SER A 341 -10.30 -32.05 5.82
C SER A 341 -11.28 -31.02 5.24
N ILE A 342 -11.02 -29.74 5.49
CA ILE A 342 -11.84 -28.61 5.00
C ILE A 342 -11.71 -28.52 3.49
N MET A 343 -10.48 -28.53 2.96
CA MET A 343 -10.20 -28.42 1.53
C MET A 343 -10.70 -29.63 0.75
N LYS A 344 -10.82 -30.81 1.37
CA LYS A 344 -11.40 -31.99 0.71
C LYS A 344 -12.93 -31.93 0.62
N ARG A 345 -13.60 -31.43 1.65
CA ARG A 345 -15.07 -31.46 1.78
C ARG A 345 -15.76 -30.20 1.27
N ASN A 346 -15.14 -29.05 1.45
CA ASN A 346 -15.78 -27.74 1.31
C ASN A 346 -15.08 -26.84 0.27
N ARG A 347 -14.19 -27.39 -0.57
CA ARG A 347 -13.39 -26.63 -1.54
C ARG A 347 -14.19 -25.66 -2.39
N ASP A 348 -15.39 -26.07 -2.80
CA ASP A 348 -16.25 -25.33 -3.72
C ASP A 348 -17.48 -24.72 -3.03
N PHE A 349 -17.41 -24.53 -1.70
CA PHE A 349 -18.51 -23.98 -0.90
C PHE A 349 -19.01 -22.64 -1.47
N ALA A 350 -20.33 -22.51 -1.64
CA ALA A 350 -20.93 -21.34 -2.26
C ALA A 350 -21.48 -20.38 -1.20
N PHE A 351 -20.77 -19.28 -0.94
CA PHE A 351 -21.20 -18.27 0.03
C PHE A 351 -22.27 -17.32 -0.52
N GLY A 352 -22.28 -17.08 -1.83
CA GLY A 352 -23.39 -16.40 -2.51
C GLY A 352 -22.98 -15.15 -3.30
N ARG A 353 -23.99 -14.36 -3.66
CA ARG A 353 -23.86 -13.12 -4.44
C ARG A 353 -24.22 -11.94 -3.56
N ILE A 354 -23.35 -10.93 -3.53
CA ILE A 354 -23.42 -9.82 -2.59
C ILE A 354 -23.19 -8.50 -3.33
N HIS A 355 -23.97 -7.48 -2.98
CA HIS A 355 -23.73 -6.10 -3.36
C HIS A 355 -22.66 -5.50 -2.46
N VAL A 356 -21.68 -4.83 -3.06
CA VAL A 356 -20.65 -4.09 -2.32
C VAL A 356 -21.12 -2.64 -2.17
N PRO A 357 -21.39 -2.14 -0.95
CA PRO A 357 -22.06 -0.86 -0.76
C PRO A 357 -21.12 0.35 -0.81
N SER A 358 -19.82 0.15 -0.54
CA SER A 358 -18.86 1.24 -0.41
C SER A 358 -17.42 0.77 -0.54
N ILE A 359 -16.50 1.72 -0.62
CA ILE A 359 -15.08 1.57 -0.31
C ILE A 359 -14.83 2.33 0.98
N ASN A 360 -14.13 1.72 1.93
CA ASN A 360 -13.86 2.34 3.24
C ASN A 360 -12.35 2.42 3.51
N VAL A 361 -11.93 3.50 4.15
CA VAL A 361 -10.66 3.54 4.92
C VAL A 361 -11.02 3.28 6.37
N VAL A 362 -10.40 2.28 6.98
CA VAL A 362 -10.77 1.85 8.34
C VAL A 362 -9.56 1.69 9.25
N SER A 363 -9.79 1.90 10.54
CA SER A 363 -8.85 1.54 11.62
C SER A 363 -9.15 0.12 12.10
N PRO A 364 -8.16 -0.79 12.13
CA PRO A 364 -8.31 -2.14 12.65
C PRO A 364 -8.41 -2.19 14.19
N HIS A 365 -8.13 -1.07 14.88
CA HIS A 365 -7.98 -1.00 16.33
C HIS A 365 -9.29 -0.71 17.06
N ASP A 366 -10.23 -0.06 16.38
CA ASP A 366 -11.52 0.34 16.93
C ASP A 366 -12.66 -0.30 16.14
N CYS A 367 -13.84 -0.41 16.76
CA CYS A 367 -15.06 -0.89 16.12
C CYS A 367 -16.11 0.22 16.00
N ASP A 368 -16.91 0.15 14.95
CA ASP A 368 -18.14 0.92 14.83
C ASP A 368 -19.20 0.33 15.78
N THR A 369 -19.84 1.18 16.58
CA THR A 369 -20.79 0.74 17.62
C THR A 369 -22.11 0.24 17.04
N HIS A 370 -22.46 0.59 15.80
CA HIS A 370 -23.74 0.21 15.20
C HIS A 370 -23.70 -1.16 14.55
N ASP A 371 -22.64 -1.49 13.80
CA ASP A 371 -22.55 -2.73 13.03
C ASP A 371 -21.40 -3.66 13.44
N GLY A 372 -20.56 -3.23 14.38
CA GLY A 372 -19.38 -3.98 14.84
C GLY A 372 -18.28 -4.09 13.79
N PHE A 373 -18.39 -3.39 12.65
CA PHE A 373 -17.34 -3.34 11.64
C PHE A 373 -16.12 -2.58 12.19
N TYR A 374 -15.03 -2.55 11.44
CA TYR A 374 -13.90 -1.68 11.77
C TYR A 374 -14.34 -0.20 11.75
N LYS A 375 -13.79 0.61 12.65
CA LYS A 375 -14.08 2.04 12.70
C LYS A 375 -13.72 2.69 11.36
N ARG A 376 -14.70 3.35 10.76
CA ARG A 376 -14.55 4.03 9.47
C ARG A 376 -13.94 5.40 9.68
N ILE A 377 -12.83 5.65 9.01
CA ILE A 377 -12.21 6.97 8.91
C ILE A 377 -12.75 7.71 7.69
N ALA A 378 -12.95 6.97 6.59
CA ALA A 378 -13.52 7.49 5.36
C ALA A 378 -14.41 6.46 4.68
N THR A 379 -15.42 6.92 3.95
CA THR A 379 -16.36 6.06 3.19
C THR A 379 -16.71 6.73 1.87
N LEU A 380 -16.54 6.00 0.77
CA LEU A 380 -17.04 6.34 -0.56
C LEU A 380 -18.14 5.35 -0.94
N HIS A 381 -19.38 5.83 -1.06
CA HIS A 381 -20.51 4.99 -1.43
C HIS A 381 -20.49 4.59 -2.90
N LEU A 382 -20.77 3.32 -3.17
CA LEU A 382 -20.93 2.79 -4.52
C LEU A 382 -22.41 2.84 -4.94
N PRO A 383 -22.72 2.78 -6.25
CA PRO A 383 -24.08 2.79 -6.74
C PRO A 383 -24.94 1.71 -6.08
N LYS A 384 -26.14 2.09 -5.65
CA LYS A 384 -27.07 1.18 -4.97
C LYS A 384 -27.65 0.18 -5.95
N GLN A 385 -27.92 -1.03 -5.47
CA GLN A 385 -28.77 -1.94 -6.20
C GLN A 385 -30.20 -1.38 -6.17
N MET A 386 -30.76 -1.02 -7.33
CA MET A 386 -32.19 -0.71 -7.40
C MET A 386 -32.97 -2.01 -7.13
N HIS A 387 -33.84 -1.98 -6.12
CA HIS A 387 -34.80 -3.06 -5.92
C HIS A 387 -35.83 -2.99 -7.06
N SER A 388 -35.77 -3.95 -7.99
CA SER A 388 -36.92 -4.30 -8.83
C SER A 388 -37.81 -5.28 -8.10
#